data_AF-A0A534RZ94-F1
#
_entry.id   AF-A0A534RZ94-F1
#
_cell.length_a   1.000
_cell.length_b   1.000
_cell.length_c   1.000
_cell.angle_alpha   90.00
_cell.angle_beta   90.00
_cell.angle_gamma   90.00
#
_symmetry.space_group_name_H-M   'P 1'
#
loop_
_entity.id
_entity.type
_entity.pdbx_description
1 polymer ?
#
loop_
_entity_poly.entity_id
_entity_poly.type
_entity_poly.pdbx_seq_one_letter_code
_entity_poly.pdbx_strand_id
1 'polypeptide(L)'
;MQPDPPTAADRAGAPPPPPAVHLYAPWWRVVAAVLFAVSRANLPAMLLAVLLPRSRPITPVPFFRTVVLFSVLPGLGAWLVARAMRATVTTRDGQLVVSRLGLRLEIPATAVARIAVWRLPLPGPGFSLVTSSGRRLRYGLQAPDPVPLLLALADRGGVAAAGAAVDHPTMVYTHAKAAGGRWRWSHLAAKFPLFALAPTAVLFNAHQHIAYGGLLGEYYLYGLGAYLGTFALYWATVTTYCVLYASVWRGLAEGVALLAAHVAPSRAARVRRAAEIACRVLYYGGVP
;
A
#
# COMPACT_ATOMS: atom_id res chain seq x y z
N MET A 1 -0.19 25.76 -48.28
CA MET A 1 -0.68 24.39 -48.00
C MET A 1 -0.40 24.13 -46.52
N GLN A 2 -1.36 24.46 -45.68
CA GLN A 2 -1.27 24.35 -44.22
C GLN A 2 -1.64 22.92 -43.84
N PRO A 3 -0.85 22.17 -43.06
CA PRO A 3 -1.22 20.81 -42.69
C PRO A 3 -2.50 20.85 -41.84
N ASP A 4 -3.49 20.04 -42.24
CA ASP A 4 -4.76 19.92 -41.52
C ASP A 4 -4.53 19.53 -40.05
N PRO A 5 -5.28 20.11 -39.11
CA PRO A 5 -5.21 19.71 -37.72
C PRO A 5 -5.70 18.25 -37.57
N PRO A 6 -5.06 17.44 -36.69
CA PRO A 6 -5.43 16.05 -36.51
C PRO A 6 -6.90 15.93 -36.08
N THR A 7 -7.69 15.22 -36.89
CA THR A 7 -9.11 14.96 -36.64
C THR A 7 -9.30 14.12 -35.38
N ALA A 8 -10.46 14.24 -34.74
CA ALA A 8 -10.79 13.55 -33.48
C ALA A 8 -10.66 12.01 -33.54
N ALA A 9 -10.61 11.42 -34.75
CA ALA A 9 -10.35 10.01 -34.98
C ALA A 9 -8.91 9.58 -34.60
N ASP A 10 -7.91 10.45 -34.70
CA ASP A 10 -6.51 10.15 -34.30
C ASP A 10 -6.35 10.00 -32.78
N ARG A 11 -7.27 10.56 -32.00
CA ARG A 11 -7.27 10.42 -30.53
C ARG A 11 -7.97 9.15 -30.04
N ALA A 12 -8.75 8.49 -30.90
CA ALA A 12 -9.51 7.29 -30.56
C ALA A 12 -8.68 5.99 -30.66
N GLY A 13 -7.48 6.04 -31.26
CA GLY A 13 -6.56 4.92 -31.41
C GLY A 13 -5.39 4.92 -30.42
N ALA A 14 -5.30 5.88 -29.50
CA ALA A 14 -4.21 5.91 -28.53
C ALA A 14 -4.31 4.67 -27.62
N PRO A 15 -3.33 3.75 -27.65
CA PRO A 15 -3.35 2.60 -26.76
C PRO A 15 -3.46 3.09 -25.33
N PRO A 16 -4.24 2.42 -24.46
CA PRO A 16 -4.41 2.83 -23.08
C PRO A 16 -3.05 3.08 -22.45
N PRO A 17 -2.91 4.15 -21.63
CA PRO A 17 -1.61 4.53 -21.08
C PRO A 17 -0.97 3.31 -20.42
N PRO A 18 0.29 2.99 -20.76
CA PRO A 18 0.92 1.77 -20.30
C PRO A 18 0.86 1.73 -18.77
N PRO A 19 0.53 0.57 -18.18
CA PRO A 19 0.42 0.46 -16.74
C PRO A 19 1.73 0.95 -16.09
N ALA A 20 1.61 1.78 -15.07
CA ALA A 20 2.78 2.23 -14.31
C ALA A 20 3.34 1.05 -13.53
N VAL A 21 4.50 0.55 -13.95
CA VAL A 21 5.22 -0.56 -13.32
C VAL A 21 6.44 0.01 -12.60
N HIS A 22 7.00 -0.72 -11.66
CA HIS A 22 8.25 -0.39 -11.02
C HIS A 22 9.30 -1.43 -11.38
N LEU A 23 10.47 -0.97 -11.79
CA LEU A 23 11.59 -1.82 -12.20
C LEU A 23 12.66 -1.81 -11.11
N TYR A 24 12.78 -2.92 -10.38
CA TYR A 24 13.73 -3.02 -9.28
C TYR A 24 14.96 -3.84 -9.66
N ALA A 25 16.14 -3.29 -9.37
CA ALA A 25 17.32 -4.11 -9.15
C ALA A 25 17.15 -4.93 -7.84
N PRO A 26 17.85 -6.06 -7.68
CA PRO A 26 17.58 -6.98 -6.57
C PRO A 26 17.77 -6.33 -5.20
N TRP A 27 18.82 -5.53 -5.04
CA TRP A 27 19.10 -4.84 -3.78
C TRP A 27 18.11 -3.71 -3.49
N TRP A 28 17.69 -2.94 -4.50
CA TRP A 28 16.69 -1.89 -4.33
C TRP A 28 15.33 -2.46 -3.92
N ARG A 29 14.99 -3.67 -4.42
CA ARG A 29 13.81 -4.40 -3.95
C ARG A 29 13.92 -4.72 -2.46
N VAL A 30 15.08 -5.22 -2.00
CA VAL A 30 15.30 -5.53 -0.58
C VAL A 30 15.17 -4.27 0.27
N VAL A 31 15.81 -3.17 -0.12
CA VAL A 31 15.71 -1.88 0.59
C VAL A 31 14.25 -1.42 0.69
N ALA A 32 13.53 -1.39 -0.42
CA ALA A 32 12.13 -0.99 -0.43
C ALA A 32 11.24 -1.95 0.39
N ALA A 33 11.49 -3.26 0.33
CA ALA A 33 10.77 -4.27 1.11
C ALA A 33 11.01 -4.10 2.61
N VAL A 34 12.26 -3.88 3.05
CA VAL A 34 12.62 -3.66 4.46
C VAL A 34 11.98 -2.38 4.98
N LEU A 35 12.11 -1.27 4.26
CA LEU A 35 11.51 0.01 4.65
C LEU A 35 9.98 -0.10 4.77
N PHE A 36 9.34 -0.78 3.81
CA PHE A 36 7.91 -1.05 3.86
C PHE A 36 7.54 -1.96 5.04
N ALA A 37 8.29 -3.04 5.27
CA ALA A 37 8.03 -3.98 6.35
C ALA A 37 8.15 -3.32 7.72
N VAL A 38 9.24 -2.57 7.97
CA VAL A 38 9.44 -1.80 9.21
C VAL A 38 8.28 -0.81 9.40
N SER A 39 7.92 -0.07 8.35
CA SER A 39 6.81 0.89 8.38
C SER A 39 5.49 0.27 8.84
N ARG A 40 5.20 -0.96 8.38
CA ARG A 40 3.91 -1.64 8.63
C ARG A 40 3.93 -2.48 9.90
N ALA A 41 5.05 -3.09 10.26
CA ALA A 41 5.18 -3.93 11.45
C ALA A 41 5.24 -3.10 12.74
N ASN A 42 5.78 -1.87 12.68
CA ASN A 42 5.84 -1.01 13.86
C ASN A 42 4.46 -0.64 14.42
N LEU A 43 3.44 -0.48 13.57
CA LEU A 43 2.10 -0.10 14.01
C LEU A 43 1.44 -1.14 14.96
N PRO A 44 1.25 -2.42 14.57
CA PRO A 44 0.70 -3.42 15.47
C PRO A 44 1.65 -3.71 16.65
N ALA A 45 2.97 -3.64 16.45
CA ALA A 45 3.95 -3.79 17.53
C ALA A 45 3.79 -2.69 18.59
N MET A 46 3.54 -1.44 18.16
CA MET A 46 3.27 -0.32 19.06
C MET A 46 1.96 -0.50 19.82
N LEU A 47 0.90 -0.99 19.16
CA LEU A 47 -0.36 -1.28 19.85
C LEU A 47 -0.16 -2.34 20.93
N LEU A 48 0.49 -3.45 20.59
CA LEU A 48 0.80 -4.51 21.55
C LEU A 48 1.65 -3.95 22.69
N ALA A 49 2.65 -3.13 22.37
CA ALA A 49 3.43 -2.40 23.33
C ALA A 49 2.52 -1.63 24.31
N VAL A 50 1.59 -0.81 23.83
CA VAL A 50 0.69 -0.02 24.72
C VAL A 50 -0.17 -0.92 25.61
N LEU A 51 -0.66 -2.06 25.08
CA LEU A 51 -1.55 -2.98 25.82
C LEU A 51 -0.82 -3.83 26.87
N LEU A 52 0.48 -4.09 26.67
CA LEU A 52 1.24 -4.91 27.61
C LEU A 52 1.50 -4.13 28.92
N PRO A 53 1.37 -4.79 30.09
CA PRO A 53 1.65 -4.17 31.38
C PRO A 53 3.05 -3.55 31.42
N ARG A 54 3.14 -2.30 31.84
CA ARG A 54 4.41 -1.59 32.01
C ARG A 54 4.49 -0.89 33.34
N SER A 55 5.70 -0.86 33.90
CA SER A 55 6.03 -0.08 35.09
C SER A 55 5.95 1.43 34.86
N ARG A 56 6.01 1.90 33.61
CA ARG A 56 5.83 3.31 33.23
C ARG A 56 4.92 3.45 32.01
N PRO A 57 3.89 4.32 32.06
CA PRO A 57 3.08 4.64 30.89
C PRO A 57 3.95 5.24 29.77
N ILE A 58 3.61 4.97 28.51
CA ILE A 58 4.25 5.66 27.39
C ILE A 58 3.70 7.09 27.37
N THR A 59 4.57 8.07 27.56
CA THR A 59 4.20 9.48 27.41
C THR A 59 4.02 9.86 25.93
N PRO A 60 3.24 10.91 25.60
CA PRO A 60 2.93 11.26 24.21
C PRO A 60 4.18 11.52 23.34
N VAL A 61 5.22 12.15 23.88
CA VAL A 61 6.45 12.48 23.13
C VAL A 61 7.19 11.25 22.59
N PRO A 62 7.63 10.27 23.42
CA PRO A 62 8.26 9.06 22.92
C PRO A 62 7.31 8.21 22.06
N PHE A 63 6.01 8.26 22.32
CA PHE A 63 5.00 7.60 21.49
C PHE A 63 5.03 8.12 20.05
N PHE A 64 4.86 9.44 19.86
CA PHE A 64 4.88 10.05 18.53
C PHE A 64 6.23 9.90 17.85
N ARG A 65 7.34 10.06 18.59
CA ARG A 65 8.69 9.90 18.05
C ARG A 65 8.87 8.52 17.42
N THR A 66 8.44 7.46 18.10
CA THR A 66 8.57 6.10 17.57
C THR A 66 7.67 5.87 16.36
N VAL A 67 6.43 6.38 16.36
CA VAL A 67 5.54 6.31 15.19
C VAL A 67 6.16 7.01 13.98
N VAL A 68 6.70 8.23 14.16
CA VAL A 68 7.36 8.97 13.08
C VAL A 68 8.59 8.23 12.58
N LEU A 69 9.49 7.83 13.49
CA LEU A 69 10.78 7.25 13.14
C LEU A 69 10.67 5.88 12.48
N PHE A 70 9.72 5.05 12.93
CA PHE A 70 9.61 3.66 12.48
C PHE A 70 8.41 3.39 11.57
N SER A 71 7.43 4.28 11.48
CA SER A 71 6.27 4.12 10.57
C SER A 71 6.29 5.12 9.42
N VAL A 72 6.39 6.42 9.73
CA VAL A 72 6.28 7.49 8.73
C VAL A 72 7.55 7.58 7.87
N LEU A 73 8.72 7.75 8.48
CA LEU A 73 9.97 7.91 7.74
C LEU A 73 10.30 6.70 6.85
N PRO A 74 10.20 5.44 7.33
CA PRO A 74 10.46 4.29 6.46
C PRO A 74 9.40 4.15 5.38
N GLY A 75 8.14 4.51 5.67
CA GLY A 75 7.07 4.53 4.69
C GLY A 75 7.32 5.54 3.56
N LEU A 76 7.79 6.74 3.91
CA LEU A 76 8.21 7.77 2.96
C LEU A 76 9.43 7.31 2.15
N GLY A 77 10.42 6.70 2.80
CA GLY A 77 11.59 6.12 2.14
C GLY A 77 11.19 5.06 1.10
N ALA A 78 10.33 4.10 1.46
CA ALA A 78 9.82 3.11 0.53
C ALA A 78 9.07 3.74 -0.65
N TRP A 79 8.29 4.80 -0.40
CA TRP A 79 7.59 5.55 -1.43
C TRP A 79 8.54 6.31 -2.37
N LEU A 80 9.59 6.94 -1.84
CA LEU A 80 10.62 7.62 -2.63
C LEU A 80 11.39 6.64 -3.51
N VAL A 81 11.77 5.48 -2.96
CA VAL A 81 12.42 4.41 -3.74
C VAL A 81 11.48 3.93 -4.86
N ALA A 82 10.21 3.67 -4.56
CA ALA A 82 9.23 3.29 -5.58
C ALA A 82 9.09 4.37 -6.66
N ARG A 83 8.97 5.65 -6.27
CA ARG A 83 8.91 6.78 -7.21
C ARG A 83 10.13 6.81 -8.13
N ALA A 84 11.33 6.62 -7.60
CA ALA A 84 12.57 6.62 -8.36
C ALA A 84 12.70 5.40 -9.30
N MET A 85 12.03 4.28 -8.97
CA MET A 85 12.04 3.05 -9.76
C MET A 85 10.85 2.92 -10.71
N ARG A 86 10.06 3.99 -10.91
CA ARG A 86 8.94 3.98 -11.84
C ARG A 86 9.42 3.75 -13.27
N ALA A 87 8.72 2.87 -13.96
CA ALA A 87 8.98 2.46 -15.33
C ALA A 87 7.65 2.31 -16.09
N THR A 88 7.74 2.35 -17.41
CA THR A 88 6.64 2.02 -18.31
C THR A 88 6.98 0.76 -19.07
N VAL A 89 5.98 -0.08 -19.26
CA VAL A 89 6.12 -1.33 -20.00
C VAL A 89 5.22 -1.24 -21.22
N THR A 90 5.79 -1.44 -22.39
CA THR A 90 5.09 -1.49 -23.67
C THR A 90 5.45 -2.77 -24.39
N THR A 91 4.45 -3.43 -24.96
CA THR A 91 4.65 -4.59 -25.83
C THR A 91 4.53 -4.10 -27.27
N ARG A 92 5.61 -4.21 -28.04
CA ARG A 92 5.67 -3.76 -29.43
C ARG A 92 6.34 -4.84 -30.27
N ASP A 93 5.70 -5.28 -31.35
CA ASP A 93 6.29 -6.19 -32.35
C ASP A 93 6.94 -7.47 -31.75
N GLY A 94 6.27 -8.11 -30.78
CA GLY A 94 6.80 -9.31 -30.10
C GLY A 94 7.98 -9.05 -29.13
N GLN A 95 8.27 -7.78 -28.86
CA GLN A 95 9.27 -7.34 -27.88
C GLN A 95 8.57 -6.74 -26.66
N LEU A 96 9.07 -7.08 -25.48
CA LEU A 96 8.75 -6.38 -24.26
C LEU A 96 9.75 -5.25 -24.07
N VAL A 97 9.29 -4.02 -24.25
CA VAL A 97 10.09 -2.82 -24.04
C VAL A 97 9.77 -2.27 -22.66
N VAL A 98 10.77 -2.26 -21.78
CA VAL A 98 10.68 -1.64 -20.46
C VAL A 98 11.52 -0.38 -20.48
N SER A 99 10.89 0.77 -20.29
CA SER A 99 11.57 2.06 -20.25
C SER A 99 11.46 2.71 -18.87
N ARG A 100 12.60 3.21 -18.40
CA ARG A 100 12.79 4.02 -17.20
C ARG A 100 13.69 5.20 -17.58
N LEU A 101 13.67 6.25 -16.77
CA LEU A 101 14.61 7.37 -16.93
C LEU A 101 16.06 6.84 -16.97
N GLY A 102 16.72 6.99 -18.13
CA GLY A 102 18.09 6.55 -18.37
C GLY A 102 18.28 5.03 -18.58
N LEU A 103 17.21 4.24 -18.74
CA LEU A 103 17.32 2.80 -18.98
C LEU A 103 16.18 2.32 -19.89
N ARG A 104 16.54 1.75 -21.04
CA ARG A 104 15.60 1.07 -21.95
C ARG A 104 16.07 -0.37 -22.13
N LEU A 105 15.21 -1.31 -21.79
CA LEU A 105 15.46 -2.74 -21.95
C LEU A 105 14.48 -3.27 -22.99
N GLU A 106 15.01 -3.88 -24.04
CA GLU A 106 14.23 -4.55 -25.06
C GLU A 106 14.46 -6.05 -24.89
N ILE A 107 13.39 -6.76 -24.58
CA ILE A 107 13.43 -8.18 -24.25
C ILE A 107 12.57 -8.89 -25.30
N PRO A 108 13.19 -9.72 -26.17
CA PRO A 108 12.43 -10.54 -27.09
C PRO A 108 11.53 -11.48 -26.31
N ALA A 109 10.24 -11.53 -26.63
CA ALA A 109 9.32 -12.40 -25.92
C ALA A 109 9.71 -13.89 -26.08
N THR A 110 10.28 -14.25 -27.24
CA THR A 110 10.88 -15.57 -27.50
C THR A 110 12.05 -15.91 -26.58
N ALA A 111 12.74 -14.90 -26.05
CA ALA A 111 13.84 -15.11 -25.10
C ALA A 111 13.33 -15.39 -23.69
N VAL A 112 12.03 -15.23 -23.39
CA VAL A 112 11.47 -15.48 -22.05
C VAL A 112 11.05 -16.95 -21.93
N ALA A 113 11.85 -17.75 -21.22
CA ALA A 113 11.54 -19.16 -20.99
C ALA A 113 10.66 -19.39 -19.75
N ARG A 114 10.80 -18.56 -18.71
CA ARG A 114 10.04 -18.73 -17.46
C ARG A 114 9.77 -17.41 -16.77
N ILE A 115 8.60 -17.30 -16.15
CA ILE A 115 8.23 -16.19 -15.28
C ILE A 115 8.29 -16.65 -13.83
N ALA A 116 9.18 -16.03 -13.06
CA ALA A 116 9.37 -16.36 -11.65
C ALA A 116 8.65 -15.33 -10.77
N VAL A 117 7.44 -15.71 -10.36
CA VAL A 117 6.62 -14.93 -9.42
C VAL A 117 7.31 -14.79 -8.07
N TRP A 118 7.20 -13.60 -7.47
CA TRP A 118 7.71 -13.37 -6.12
C TRP A 118 6.77 -13.99 -5.09
N ARG A 119 7.27 -14.93 -4.29
CA ARG A 119 6.47 -15.58 -3.23
C ARG A 119 5.97 -14.59 -2.17
N LEU A 120 6.87 -13.70 -1.73
CA LEU A 120 6.56 -12.65 -0.78
C LEU A 120 6.25 -11.35 -1.55
N PRO A 121 5.01 -10.82 -1.49
CA PRO A 121 4.58 -9.63 -2.22
C PRO A 121 5.06 -8.35 -1.53
N LEU A 122 6.38 -8.25 -1.28
CA LEU A 122 7.04 -7.08 -0.70
C LEU A 122 8.11 -6.53 -1.66
N PRO A 123 8.18 -5.18 -1.82
CA PRO A 123 7.28 -4.16 -1.27
C PRO A 123 5.90 -4.10 -1.97
N GLY A 124 5.69 -4.93 -3.00
CA GLY A 124 4.40 -5.15 -3.64
C GLY A 124 4.42 -6.39 -4.55
N PRO A 125 3.32 -6.63 -5.29
CA PRO A 125 3.22 -7.75 -6.23
C PRO A 125 4.23 -7.63 -7.36
N GLY A 126 4.93 -8.71 -7.70
CA GLY A 126 5.84 -8.67 -8.83
C GLY A 126 6.34 -10.02 -9.28
N PHE A 127 7.08 -9.99 -10.38
CA PHE A 127 7.72 -11.16 -10.97
C PHE A 127 9.05 -10.78 -11.59
N SER A 128 9.91 -11.78 -11.80
CA SER A 128 11.13 -11.64 -12.57
C SER A 128 11.08 -12.52 -13.80
N LEU A 129 11.66 -12.05 -14.89
CA LEU A 129 11.78 -12.81 -16.12
C LEU A 129 13.05 -13.68 -16.08
N VAL A 130 12.94 -14.92 -16.54
CA VAL A 130 14.07 -15.83 -16.72
C VAL A 130 14.18 -16.09 -18.22
N THR A 131 15.37 -15.86 -18.76
CA THR A 131 15.63 -15.99 -20.19
C THR A 131 15.80 -17.46 -20.59
N SER A 132 15.75 -17.75 -21.89
CA SER A 132 16.02 -19.07 -22.48
C SER A 132 17.39 -19.63 -22.11
N SER A 133 18.37 -18.76 -21.87
CA SER A 133 19.66 -19.11 -21.31
C SER A 133 19.63 -19.53 -19.82
N GLY A 134 18.46 -19.64 -19.20
CA GLY A 134 18.27 -19.99 -17.79
C GLY A 134 18.62 -18.88 -16.79
N ARG A 135 19.18 -17.75 -17.26
CA ARG A 135 19.58 -16.63 -16.43
C ARG A 135 18.36 -15.80 -16.03
N ARG A 136 18.26 -15.42 -14.75
CA ARG A 136 17.28 -14.44 -14.31
C ARG A 136 17.72 -13.05 -14.77
N LEU A 137 16.80 -12.30 -15.38
CA LEU A 137 17.04 -10.90 -15.71
C LEU A 137 17.34 -10.13 -14.42
N ARG A 138 18.36 -9.26 -14.46
CA ARG A 138 18.81 -8.50 -13.29
C ARG A 138 17.70 -7.67 -12.65
N TYR A 139 16.72 -7.26 -13.44
CA TYR A 139 15.61 -6.42 -12.99
C TYR A 139 14.31 -7.22 -12.86
N GLY A 140 13.55 -6.94 -11.81
CA GLY A 140 12.21 -7.48 -11.60
C GLY A 140 11.14 -6.40 -11.72
N LEU A 141 9.95 -6.83 -12.16
CA LEU A 141 8.82 -5.97 -12.46
C LEU A 141 7.79 -6.06 -11.32
N GLN A 142 7.42 -4.92 -10.76
CA GLN A 142 6.36 -4.79 -9.75
C GLN A 142 5.21 -3.94 -10.29
N ALA A 143 3.99 -4.46 -10.23
CA ALA A 143 2.78 -3.73 -10.59
C ALA A 143 1.72 -3.89 -9.49
N PRO A 144 0.84 -2.90 -9.28
CA PRO A 144 -0.29 -3.05 -8.35
C PRO A 144 -1.21 -4.21 -8.72
N ASP A 145 -1.45 -4.40 -10.02
CA ASP A 145 -2.06 -5.59 -10.60
C ASP A 145 -1.16 -6.11 -11.74
N PRO A 146 -0.38 -7.19 -11.52
CA PRO A 146 0.48 -7.76 -12.55
C PRO A 146 -0.28 -8.67 -13.55
N VAL A 147 -1.52 -9.10 -13.25
CA VAL A 147 -2.23 -10.07 -14.09
C VAL A 147 -2.53 -9.55 -15.51
N PRO A 148 -3.03 -8.32 -15.71
CA PRO A 148 -3.24 -7.79 -17.06
C PRO A 148 -1.95 -7.73 -17.90
N LEU A 149 -0.80 -7.48 -17.25
CA LEU A 149 0.50 -7.48 -17.91
C LEU A 149 0.93 -8.90 -18.31
N LEU A 150 0.71 -9.89 -17.45
CA LEU A 150 1.00 -11.29 -17.75
C LEU A 150 0.11 -11.82 -18.88
N LEU A 151 -1.18 -11.48 -18.88
CA LEU A 151 -2.08 -11.83 -19.98
C LEU A 151 -1.66 -11.16 -21.30
N ALA A 152 -1.32 -9.87 -21.27
CA ALA A 152 -0.81 -9.19 -22.46
C ALA A 152 0.51 -9.81 -22.98
N LEU A 153 1.35 -10.36 -22.10
CA LEU A 153 2.56 -11.10 -22.48
C LEU A 153 2.25 -12.49 -23.07
N ALA A 154 1.23 -13.18 -22.56
CA ALA A 154 0.77 -14.44 -23.12
C ALA A 154 0.19 -14.22 -24.52
N ASP A 155 -0.75 -13.26 -24.66
CA ASP A 155 -1.53 -13.06 -25.87
C ASP A 155 -0.73 -12.38 -26.99
N ARG A 156 0.00 -11.30 -26.68
CA ARG A 156 0.73 -10.50 -27.68
C ARG A 156 2.20 -10.84 -27.78
N GLY A 157 2.78 -11.38 -26.71
CA GLY A 157 4.18 -11.81 -26.67
C GLY A 157 4.37 -13.29 -27.03
N GLY A 158 3.32 -14.10 -27.02
CA GLY A 158 3.43 -15.55 -27.23
C GLY A 158 4.17 -16.27 -26.10
N VAL A 159 4.27 -15.67 -24.91
CA VAL A 159 4.98 -16.26 -23.77
C VAL A 159 4.07 -17.24 -23.04
N ALA A 160 4.10 -18.52 -23.42
CA ALA A 160 3.28 -19.57 -22.78
C ALA A 160 3.48 -19.64 -21.25
N ALA A 161 4.69 -19.37 -20.77
CA ALA A 161 5.01 -19.33 -19.34
C ALA A 161 4.28 -18.21 -18.57
N ALA A 162 3.71 -17.21 -19.26
CA ALA A 162 2.95 -16.14 -18.63
C ALA A 162 1.55 -16.58 -18.21
N GLY A 163 0.90 -17.48 -18.97
CA GLY A 163 -0.39 -18.06 -18.59
C GLY A 163 -0.29 -18.81 -17.26
N ALA A 164 0.66 -19.73 -17.14
CA ALA A 164 0.89 -20.47 -15.90
C ALA A 164 1.28 -19.58 -14.69
N ALA A 165 1.85 -18.40 -14.95
CA ALA A 165 2.19 -17.46 -13.88
C ALA A 165 0.95 -16.76 -13.29
N VAL A 166 -0.10 -16.56 -14.09
CA VAL A 166 -1.37 -15.93 -13.63
C VAL A 166 -2.02 -16.76 -12.53
N ASP A 167 -1.95 -18.09 -12.64
CA ASP A 167 -2.55 -19.02 -11.68
C ASP A 167 -1.76 -19.15 -10.36
N HIS A 168 -0.56 -18.55 -10.28
CA HIS A 168 0.24 -18.60 -9.06
C HIS A 168 -0.53 -17.95 -7.89
N PRO A 169 -0.57 -18.55 -6.68
CA PRO A 169 -1.33 -18.05 -5.54
C PRO A 169 -1.12 -16.57 -5.22
N THR A 170 0.13 -16.10 -5.29
CA THR A 170 0.44 -14.68 -5.11
C THR A 170 -0.21 -13.79 -6.17
N MET A 171 -0.27 -14.21 -7.44
CA MET A 171 -0.92 -13.46 -8.51
C MET A 171 -2.43 -13.39 -8.28
N VAL A 172 -3.06 -14.52 -7.94
CA VAL A 172 -4.48 -14.60 -7.57
C VAL A 172 -4.82 -13.66 -6.41
N TYR A 173 -4.03 -13.70 -5.33
CA TYR A 173 -4.17 -12.78 -4.19
C TYR A 173 -4.09 -11.31 -4.65
N THR A 174 -3.12 -10.99 -5.50
CA THR A 174 -2.84 -9.60 -5.89
C THR A 174 -3.90 -9.05 -6.84
N HIS A 175 -4.42 -9.88 -7.74
CA HIS A 175 -5.52 -9.52 -8.62
C HIS A 175 -6.83 -9.31 -7.83
N ALA A 176 -7.13 -10.22 -6.89
CA ALA A 176 -8.25 -10.07 -5.97
C ALA A 176 -8.16 -8.77 -5.15
N LYS A 177 -6.95 -8.38 -4.73
CA LYS A 177 -6.68 -7.14 -4.02
C LYS A 177 -6.83 -5.90 -4.92
N ALA A 178 -6.39 -5.98 -6.18
CA ALA A 178 -6.48 -4.86 -7.12
C ALA A 178 -7.93 -4.56 -7.54
N ALA A 179 -8.79 -5.58 -7.60
CA ALA A 179 -10.21 -5.43 -7.91
C ALA A 179 -10.99 -4.55 -6.91
N GLY A 180 -10.49 -4.40 -5.67
CA GLY A 180 -11.07 -3.51 -4.66
C GLY A 180 -10.89 -2.00 -4.93
N GLY A 181 -10.22 -1.64 -6.03
CA GLY A 181 -10.01 -0.25 -6.45
C GLY A 181 -8.85 0.45 -5.74
N ARG A 182 -8.40 1.56 -6.34
CA ARG A 182 -7.31 2.38 -5.79
C ARG A 182 -7.86 3.32 -4.72
N TRP A 183 -7.53 3.08 -3.46
CA TRP A 183 -7.90 3.98 -2.36
C TRP A 183 -7.18 5.33 -2.50
N ARG A 184 -7.94 6.42 -2.58
CA ARG A 184 -7.40 7.79 -2.67
C ARG A 184 -6.85 8.27 -1.32
N TRP A 185 -5.66 8.87 -1.31
CA TRP A 185 -5.04 9.43 -0.10
C TRP A 185 -5.97 10.37 0.68
N SER A 186 -6.81 11.15 -0.03
CA SER A 186 -7.84 11.99 0.58
C SER A 186 -8.79 11.23 1.48
N HIS A 187 -9.17 10.01 1.10
CA HIS A 187 -10.05 9.17 1.90
C HIS A 187 -9.32 8.57 3.12
N LEU A 188 -8.00 8.36 3.08
CA LEU A 188 -7.23 7.92 4.26
C LEU A 188 -7.02 9.08 5.26
N ALA A 189 -6.66 10.26 4.73
CA ALA A 189 -6.47 11.47 5.53
C ALA A 189 -7.78 12.04 6.09
N ALA A 190 -8.93 11.75 5.45
CA ALA A 190 -10.23 12.04 6.05
C ALA A 190 -10.65 10.94 7.03
N LYS A 191 -10.54 9.65 6.65
CA LYS A 191 -11.14 8.55 7.43
C LYS A 191 -10.66 8.48 8.88
N PHE A 192 -9.34 8.46 9.12
CA PHE A 192 -8.83 8.27 10.49
C PHE A 192 -8.95 9.55 11.33
N PRO A 193 -8.46 10.70 10.86
CA PRO A 193 -8.49 11.93 11.66
C PRO A 193 -9.91 12.48 11.86
N LEU A 194 -10.80 12.37 10.86
CA LEU A 194 -12.20 12.80 11.00
C LEU A 194 -12.96 11.90 11.96
N PHE A 195 -12.82 10.57 11.82
CA PHE A 195 -13.45 9.65 12.75
C PHE A 195 -12.94 9.86 14.18
N ALA A 196 -11.64 10.11 14.34
CA ALA A 196 -11.03 10.35 15.64
C ALA A 196 -11.55 11.61 16.35
N LEU A 197 -12.15 12.58 15.65
CA LEU A 197 -12.73 13.77 16.29
C LEU A 197 -13.84 13.41 17.29
N ALA A 198 -14.67 12.40 16.99
CA ALA A 198 -15.75 11.99 17.88
C ALA A 198 -15.25 11.45 19.24
N PRO A 199 -14.42 10.40 19.31
CA PRO A 199 -13.85 9.94 20.58
C PRO A 199 -12.94 10.98 21.23
N THR A 200 -12.24 11.81 20.42
CA THR A 200 -11.46 12.94 20.96
C THR A 200 -12.35 13.93 21.71
N ALA A 201 -13.49 14.31 21.14
CA ALA A 201 -14.39 15.27 21.77
C ALA A 201 -14.90 14.77 23.12
N VAL A 202 -15.22 13.47 23.23
CA VAL A 202 -15.64 12.84 24.50
C VAL A 202 -14.51 12.86 25.53
N LEU A 203 -13.31 12.38 25.14
CA LEU A 203 -12.15 12.34 26.05
C LEU A 203 -11.70 13.74 26.49
N PHE A 204 -11.68 14.68 25.55
CA PHE A 204 -11.32 16.06 25.81
C PHE A 204 -12.35 16.74 26.72
N ASN A 205 -13.65 16.53 26.47
CA ASN A 205 -14.71 17.02 27.35
C ASN A 205 -14.56 16.50 28.78
N ALA A 206 -14.28 15.21 28.95
CA ALA A 206 -14.03 14.61 30.26
C ALA A 206 -12.81 15.25 30.94
N HIS A 207 -11.71 15.42 30.20
CA HIS A 207 -10.51 16.09 30.71
C HIS A 207 -10.80 17.52 31.18
N GLN A 208 -11.55 18.30 30.38
CA GLN A 208 -11.93 19.66 30.73
C GLN A 208 -12.75 19.73 32.02
N HIS A 209 -13.71 18.82 32.21
CA HIS A 209 -14.53 18.78 33.43
C HIS A 209 -13.73 18.33 34.66
N ILE A 210 -12.82 17.35 34.49
CA ILE A 210 -12.04 16.81 35.61
C ILE A 210 -10.93 17.78 36.05
N ALA A 211 -10.20 18.35 35.09
CA ALA A 211 -9.02 19.17 35.39
C ALA A 211 -9.35 20.65 35.62
N TYR A 212 -10.38 21.17 34.94
CA TYR A 212 -10.68 22.61 34.91
C TYR A 212 -12.13 22.95 35.30
N GLY A 213 -12.94 21.96 35.70
CA GLY A 213 -14.28 22.17 36.25
C GLY A 213 -15.37 22.52 35.23
N GLY A 214 -15.09 22.49 33.93
CA GLY A 214 -16.09 22.76 32.88
C GLY A 214 -15.50 22.76 31.48
N LEU A 215 -16.36 22.70 30.46
CA LEU A 215 -15.97 22.55 29.05
C LEU A 215 -14.95 23.58 28.56
N LEU A 216 -15.05 24.83 29.00
CA LEU A 216 -14.18 25.93 28.60
C LEU A 216 -13.23 26.36 29.73
N GLY A 217 -13.06 25.55 30.77
CA GLY A 217 -12.27 25.90 31.95
C GLY A 217 -10.83 26.26 31.62
N GLU A 218 -10.15 25.45 30.80
CA GLU A 218 -8.78 25.73 30.37
C GLU A 218 -8.69 27.00 29.51
N TYR A 219 -9.70 27.27 28.67
CA TYR A 219 -9.75 28.47 27.85
C TYR A 219 -9.79 29.73 28.73
N TYR A 220 -10.60 29.74 29.79
CA TYR A 220 -10.68 30.89 30.68
C TYR A 220 -9.46 31.06 31.58
N LEU A 221 -8.78 29.97 31.95
CA LEU A 221 -7.61 30.01 32.84
C LEU A 221 -6.29 30.30 32.10
N TYR A 222 -6.12 29.71 30.91
CA TYR A 222 -4.84 29.69 30.19
C TYR A 222 -4.94 30.21 28.74
N GLY A 223 -6.14 30.58 28.30
CA GLY A 223 -6.40 31.16 26.98
C GLY A 223 -6.58 30.13 25.86
N LEU A 224 -6.84 30.64 24.65
CA LEU A 224 -7.14 29.84 23.46
C LEU A 224 -5.99 28.90 23.03
N GLY A 225 -4.75 29.36 23.18
CA GLY A 225 -3.58 28.60 22.76
C GLY A 225 -3.43 27.28 23.52
N ALA A 226 -3.57 27.33 24.86
CA ALA A 226 -3.52 26.14 25.72
C ALA A 226 -4.66 25.18 25.38
N TYR A 227 -5.89 25.70 25.33
CA TYR A 227 -7.09 24.92 24.99
C TYR A 227 -6.98 24.17 23.65
N LEU A 228 -6.59 24.87 22.58
CA LEU A 228 -6.41 24.25 21.26
C LEU A 228 -5.19 23.31 21.23
N GLY A 229 -4.13 23.62 21.98
CA GLY A 229 -2.96 22.75 22.11
C GLY A 229 -3.30 21.42 22.77
N THR A 230 -4.03 21.46 23.89
CA THR A 230 -4.51 20.27 24.60
C THR A 230 -5.47 19.48 23.72
N PHE A 231 -6.44 20.14 23.06
CA PHE A 231 -7.33 19.47 22.11
C PHE A 231 -6.56 18.78 20.97
N ALA A 232 -5.58 19.47 20.36
CA ALA A 232 -4.77 18.92 19.29
C ALA A 232 -3.94 17.72 19.76
N LEU A 233 -3.41 17.74 20.99
CA LEU A 233 -2.68 16.63 21.58
C LEU A 233 -3.57 15.40 21.75
N TYR A 234 -4.77 15.57 22.31
CA TYR A 234 -5.76 14.49 22.44
C TYR A 234 -6.14 13.94 21.06
N TRP A 235 -6.45 14.84 20.11
CA TRP A 235 -6.83 14.47 18.75
C TRP A 235 -5.75 13.66 18.03
N ALA A 236 -4.50 14.11 18.09
CA ALA A 236 -3.37 13.42 17.48
C ALA A 236 -3.13 12.04 18.12
N THR A 237 -3.27 11.95 19.44
CA THR A 237 -3.11 10.70 20.20
C THR A 237 -4.19 9.69 19.81
N VAL A 238 -5.46 10.09 19.84
CA VAL A 238 -6.61 9.25 19.47
C VAL A 238 -6.53 8.84 18.00
N THR A 239 -6.21 9.77 17.09
CA THR A 239 -6.00 9.46 15.67
C THR A 239 -4.94 8.39 15.49
N THR A 240 -3.82 8.50 16.23
CA THR A 240 -2.75 7.51 16.18
C THR A 240 -3.25 6.15 16.68
N TYR A 241 -3.96 6.09 17.81
CA TYR A 241 -4.55 4.84 18.30
C TYR A 241 -5.51 4.20 17.30
N CYS A 242 -6.37 4.98 16.63
CA CYS A 242 -7.22 4.48 15.56
C CYS A 242 -6.41 3.86 14.41
N VAL A 243 -5.29 4.48 14.01
CA VAL A 243 -4.39 3.94 12.98
C VAL A 243 -3.73 2.65 13.46
N LEU A 244 -3.25 2.60 14.70
CA LEU A 244 -2.65 1.39 15.28
C LEU A 244 -3.66 0.23 15.32
N TYR A 245 -4.87 0.49 15.81
CA TYR A 245 -5.96 -0.49 15.85
C TYR A 245 -6.33 -1.00 14.45
N ALA A 246 -6.49 -0.09 13.48
CA ALA A 246 -6.77 -0.46 12.10
C ALA A 246 -5.65 -1.31 11.47
N SER A 247 -4.39 -1.06 11.85
CA SER A 247 -3.25 -1.80 11.31
C SER A 247 -3.26 -3.28 11.67
N VAL A 248 -3.74 -3.64 12.87
CA VAL A 248 -3.86 -5.04 13.31
C VAL A 248 -4.86 -5.78 12.44
N TRP A 249 -6.09 -5.26 12.34
CA TRP A 249 -7.13 -5.88 11.52
C TRP A 249 -6.73 -5.95 10.05
N ARG A 250 -6.06 -4.90 9.55
CA ARG A 250 -5.55 -4.89 8.19
C ARG A 250 -4.49 -5.96 7.97
N GLY A 251 -3.58 -6.16 8.92
CA GLY A 251 -2.55 -7.20 8.88
C GLY A 251 -3.15 -8.61 8.86
N LEU A 252 -4.10 -8.88 9.77
CA LEU A 252 -4.83 -10.14 9.81
C LEU A 252 -5.60 -10.41 8.50
N ALA A 253 -6.28 -9.39 7.97
CA ALA A 253 -7.00 -9.49 6.70
C ALA A 253 -6.08 -9.75 5.49
N GLU A 254 -4.87 -9.16 5.45
CA GLU A 254 -3.88 -9.51 4.41
C GLU A 254 -3.42 -10.97 4.55
N GLY A 255 -3.16 -11.43 5.77
CA GLY A 255 -2.75 -12.80 6.05
C GLY A 255 -3.79 -13.82 5.62
N VAL A 256 -5.05 -13.61 6.01
CA VAL A 256 -6.20 -14.46 5.63
C VAL A 256 -6.42 -14.45 4.11
N ALA A 257 -6.34 -13.29 3.46
CA ALA A 257 -6.51 -13.20 2.01
C ALA A 257 -5.38 -13.91 1.24
N LEU A 258 -4.13 -13.80 1.71
CA LEU A 258 -3.00 -14.50 1.12
C LEU A 258 -3.12 -16.00 1.31
N LEU A 259 -3.47 -16.45 2.53
CA LEU A 259 -3.70 -17.87 2.82
C LEU A 259 -4.84 -18.44 1.97
N ALA A 260 -5.94 -17.70 1.82
CA ALA A 260 -7.05 -18.11 0.97
C ALA A 260 -6.64 -18.27 -0.50
N ALA A 261 -5.72 -17.44 -1.01
CA ALA A 261 -5.20 -17.61 -2.36
C ALA A 261 -4.31 -18.85 -2.52
N HIS A 262 -3.68 -19.33 -1.45
CA HIS A 262 -2.91 -20.58 -1.45
C HIS A 262 -3.79 -21.82 -1.33
N VAL A 263 -4.83 -21.77 -0.49
CA VAL A 263 -5.65 -22.95 -0.15
C VAL A 263 -6.90 -23.07 -1.03
N ALA A 264 -7.53 -21.94 -1.39
CA ALA A 264 -8.76 -21.91 -2.17
C ALA A 264 -8.76 -20.74 -3.18
N PRO A 265 -7.95 -20.81 -4.26
CA PRO A 265 -7.78 -19.72 -5.23
C PRO A 265 -9.10 -19.19 -5.80
N SER A 266 -10.06 -20.06 -6.09
CA SER A 266 -11.39 -19.70 -6.61
C SER A 266 -12.23 -18.85 -5.66
N ARG A 267 -11.95 -18.91 -4.35
CA ARG A 267 -12.64 -18.15 -3.30
C ARG A 267 -11.87 -16.91 -2.84
N ALA A 268 -10.63 -16.73 -3.29
CA ALA A 268 -9.72 -15.68 -2.80
C ALA A 268 -10.34 -14.27 -2.89
N ALA A 269 -11.00 -13.93 -4.01
CA ALA A 269 -11.69 -12.65 -4.17
C ALA A 269 -12.87 -12.46 -3.21
N ARG A 270 -13.62 -13.53 -2.91
CA ARG A 270 -14.73 -13.49 -1.96
C ARG A 270 -14.24 -13.31 -0.54
N VAL A 271 -13.24 -14.11 -0.13
CA VAL A 271 -12.60 -14.00 1.20
C VAL A 271 -12.00 -12.60 1.38
N ARG A 272 -11.34 -12.06 0.34
CA ARG A 272 -10.81 -10.71 0.35
C ARG A 272 -11.88 -9.66 0.64
N ARG A 273 -13.00 -9.69 -0.08
CA ARG A 273 -14.12 -8.77 0.14
C ARG A 273 -14.71 -8.90 1.53
N ALA A 274 -14.91 -10.13 2.01
CA ALA A 274 -15.41 -10.38 3.37
C ALA A 274 -14.46 -9.81 4.44
N ALA A 275 -13.16 -10.02 4.29
CA ALA A 275 -12.14 -9.47 5.19
C ALA A 275 -12.13 -7.93 5.18
N GLU A 276 -12.29 -7.29 4.01
CA GLU A 276 -12.41 -5.84 3.92
C GLU A 276 -13.67 -5.28 4.61
N ILE A 277 -14.80 -5.97 4.46
CA ILE A 277 -16.05 -5.62 5.17
C ILE A 277 -15.85 -5.78 6.67
N ALA A 278 -15.31 -6.92 7.13
CA ALA A 278 -15.02 -7.17 8.53
C ALA A 278 -14.10 -6.09 9.12
N CYS A 279 -13.02 -5.71 8.42
CA CYS A 279 -12.17 -4.60 8.86
C CYS A 279 -12.92 -3.27 9.00
N ARG A 280 -13.90 -2.98 8.11
CA ARG A 280 -14.71 -1.75 8.23
C ARG A 280 -15.62 -1.82 9.44
N VAL A 281 -16.32 -2.93 9.64
CA VAL A 281 -17.23 -3.14 10.78
C VAL A 281 -16.45 -3.05 12.09
N LEU A 282 -15.34 -3.78 12.21
CA LEU A 282 -14.49 -3.77 13.42
C LEU A 282 -13.86 -2.40 13.68
N TYR A 283 -13.51 -1.64 12.64
CA TYR A 283 -12.97 -0.30 12.80
C TYR A 283 -14.01 0.71 13.27
N TYR A 284 -15.22 0.72 12.69
CA TYR A 284 -16.23 1.73 13.03
C TYR A 284 -17.08 1.35 14.25
N GLY A 285 -17.31 0.06 14.49
CA GLY A 285 -18.09 -0.42 15.62
C GLY A 285 -17.28 -0.93 16.81
N GLY A 286 -15.98 -1.20 16.63
CA GLY A 286 -15.13 -1.78 17.66
C GLY A 286 -14.07 -0.83 18.22
N VAL A 287 -14.08 0.45 17.84
CA VAL A 287 -13.31 1.47 18.56
C VAL A 287 -14.07 1.75 19.86
N PRO A 288 -13.51 1.38 21.03
CA PRO A 288 -14.16 1.56 22.32
C PRO A 288 -14.23 3.03 22.73
#